data_AF-A0A3R6WDC3-F1
#
_entry.id   AF-A0A3R6WDC3-F1
#
_cell.length_a   1.000
_cell.length_b   1.000
_cell.length_c   1.000
_cell.angle_alpha   90.00
_cell.angle_beta   90.00
_cell.angle_gamma   90.00
#
_symmetry.space_group_name_H-M   'P 1'
#
loop_
_entity.id
_entity.type
_entity.pdbx_description
1 polymer ?
#
loop_
_entity_poly.entity_id
_entity_poly.type
_entity_poly.pdbx_seq_one_letter_code
_entity_poly.pdbx_strand_id
1 'polypeptide(L)'
;MWTVDMVQVILELRLRAYGPPFQGSKSNQQLSILWQKIAMRLSIVTGVVVSQTSAKAKYHSLKQEYSRIRVAEQATGNNADEGVKYPAYWEHMVGYLGDKNGIGHNEFGSSGDGMENAMVANDGDSWTEPVIVAADDRPSKRQKP
;
A
#
# COMPACT_ATOMS: atom_id res chain seq x y z
N MET A 1 -16.83 2.61 -7.70
CA MET A 1 -16.80 1.94 -6.38
C MET A 1 -16.04 0.61 -6.56
N TRP A 2 -15.16 0.24 -5.63
CA TRP A 2 -14.42 -1.04 -5.69
C TRP A 2 -15.20 -2.12 -4.95
N THR A 3 -15.54 -3.21 -5.62
CA THR A 3 -16.22 -4.37 -5.00
C THR A 3 -15.21 -5.35 -4.42
N VAL A 4 -15.70 -6.29 -3.59
CA VAL A 4 -14.89 -7.39 -3.05
C VAL A 4 -14.24 -8.20 -4.18
N ASP A 5 -15.00 -8.52 -5.23
CA ASP A 5 -14.49 -9.26 -6.40
C ASP A 5 -13.36 -8.50 -7.10
N MET A 6 -13.50 -7.18 -7.30
CA MET A 6 -12.44 -6.37 -7.90
C MET A 6 -11.16 -6.37 -7.05
N VAL A 7 -11.31 -6.35 -5.72
CA VAL A 7 -10.20 -6.42 -4.76
C VAL A 7 -9.51 -7.79 -4.84
N GLN A 8 -10.28 -8.88 -4.88
CA GLN A 8 -9.72 -10.22 -5.03
C GLN A 8 -8.95 -10.34 -6.35
N VAL A 9 -9.52 -9.87 -7.47
CA VAL A 9 -8.89 -9.96 -8.80
C VAL A 9 -7.61 -9.14 -8.86
N ILE A 10 -7.58 -7.91 -8.31
CA ILE A 10 -6.33 -7.12 -8.34
C ILE A 10 -5.22 -7.74 -7.49
N LEU A 11 -5.56 -8.36 -6.35
CA LEU A 11 -4.59 -9.07 -5.51
C LEU A 11 -4.04 -10.30 -6.23
N GLU A 12 -4.90 -11.14 -6.82
CA GLU A 12 -4.50 -12.30 -7.62
C GLU A 12 -3.60 -11.89 -8.80
N LEU A 13 -4.00 -10.88 -9.56
CA LEU A 13 -3.23 -10.40 -10.71
C LEU A 13 -1.87 -9.86 -10.29
N ARG A 14 -1.80 -9.02 -9.25
CA ARG A 14 -0.55 -8.35 -8.88
C ARG A 14 0.44 -9.27 -8.17
N LEU A 15 -0.05 -10.18 -7.32
CA LEU A 15 0.79 -10.98 -6.44
C LEU A 15 1.07 -12.38 -6.99
N ARG A 16 0.15 -12.97 -7.76
CA ARG A 16 0.34 -14.30 -8.34
C ARG A 16 0.62 -14.22 -9.84
N ALA A 17 -0.35 -13.82 -10.65
CA ALA A 17 -0.26 -13.91 -12.11
C ALA A 17 0.89 -13.06 -12.69
N TYR A 18 1.05 -11.83 -12.18
CA TYR A 18 2.12 -10.92 -12.55
C TYR A 18 3.15 -10.73 -11.44
N GLY A 19 3.09 -11.48 -10.33
CA GLY A 19 4.02 -11.34 -9.20
C GLY A 19 5.51 -11.39 -9.60
N PRO A 20 5.98 -12.46 -10.28
CA PRO A 20 7.40 -12.62 -10.60
C PRO A 20 7.97 -11.50 -11.49
N PRO A 21 7.28 -11.02 -12.55
CA PRO A 21 7.74 -9.88 -13.35
C PRO A 21 8.02 -8.58 -12.58
N PHE A 22 7.41 -8.38 -11.41
CA PHE A 22 7.65 -7.20 -10.57
C PHE A 22 8.86 -7.34 -9.63
N GLN A 23 9.49 -8.52 -9.58
CA GLN A 23 10.67 -8.75 -8.74
C GLN A 23 11.97 -8.30 -9.44
N GLY A 24 12.95 -7.92 -8.61
CA GLY A 24 14.26 -7.43 -9.05
C GLY A 24 14.23 -6.02 -9.64
N SER A 25 15.40 -5.51 -10.04
CA SER A 25 15.51 -4.17 -10.61
C SER A 25 14.72 -4.06 -11.91
N LYS A 26 13.82 -3.08 -11.98
CA LYS A 26 13.01 -2.74 -13.15
C LYS A 26 13.02 -1.23 -13.35
N SER A 27 13.02 -0.80 -14.59
CA SER A 27 12.81 0.62 -14.90
C SER A 27 11.34 0.99 -14.68
N ASN A 28 11.12 2.28 -14.47
CA ASN A 28 9.79 2.86 -14.28
C ASN A 28 8.86 2.55 -15.47
N GLN A 29 9.42 2.55 -16.68
CA GLN A 29 8.69 2.18 -17.90
C GLN A 29 8.23 0.71 -17.86
N GLN A 30 9.09 -0.21 -17.41
CA GLN A 30 8.74 -1.62 -17.28
C GLN A 30 7.64 -1.83 -16.24
N LEU A 31 7.73 -1.16 -15.09
CA LEU A 31 6.70 -1.19 -14.06
C LEU A 31 5.38 -0.60 -14.57
N SER A 32 5.45 0.50 -15.33
CA SER A 32 4.27 1.12 -15.94
C SER A 32 3.56 0.14 -16.89
N ILE A 33 4.30 -0.53 -17.77
CA ILE A 33 3.74 -1.53 -18.69
C ILE A 33 3.09 -2.69 -17.93
N LEU A 34 3.70 -3.17 -16.84
CA LEU A 34 3.11 -4.24 -16.03
C LEU A 34 1.81 -3.80 -15.34
N TRP A 35 1.76 -2.59 -14.79
CA TRP A 35 0.54 -2.03 -14.23
C TRP A 35 -0.56 -1.84 -15.28
N GLN A 36 -0.19 -1.44 -16.51
CA GLN A 36 -1.14 -1.33 -17.62
C GLN A 36 -1.73 -2.69 -17.99
N LYS A 37 -0.92 -3.75 -18.01
CA LYS A 37 -1.39 -5.13 -18.23
C LYS A 37 -2.35 -5.59 -17.13
N ILE A 38 -2.05 -5.31 -15.87
CA ILE A 38 -2.93 -5.61 -14.73
C ILE A 38 -4.27 -4.89 -14.90
N ALA A 39 -4.26 -3.58 -15.15
CA ALA A 39 -5.48 -2.79 -15.28
C ALA A 39 -6.37 -3.27 -16.44
N MET A 40 -5.76 -3.62 -17.58
CA MET A 40 -6.47 -4.20 -18.71
C MET A 40 -7.12 -5.55 -18.34
N ARG A 41 -6.36 -6.47 -17.73
CA ARG A 41 -6.89 -7.78 -17.31
C ARG A 41 -7.99 -7.66 -16.27
N LEU A 42 -7.80 -6.81 -15.27
CA LEU A 42 -8.80 -6.50 -14.25
C LEU A 42 -10.10 -5.99 -14.90
N SER A 43 -9.97 -5.08 -15.88
CA SER A 43 -11.14 -4.53 -16.57
C SER A 43 -11.92 -5.58 -17.35
N ILE A 44 -11.21 -6.50 -18.02
CA ILE A 44 -11.81 -7.61 -18.75
C ILE A 44 -12.54 -8.57 -17.80
N VAL A 45 -11.90 -8.96 -16.70
CA VAL A 45 -12.45 -9.96 -15.76
C VAL A 45 -13.65 -9.42 -14.99
N THR A 46 -13.62 -8.15 -14.61
CA THR A 46 -14.66 -7.53 -13.77
C THR A 46 -15.77 -6.86 -14.57
N GLY A 47 -15.57 -6.66 -15.88
CA GLY A 47 -16.48 -5.88 -16.73
C GLY A 47 -16.48 -4.37 -16.43
N VAL A 48 -15.61 -3.88 -15.55
CA VAL A 48 -15.51 -2.48 -15.15
C VAL A 48 -14.24 -1.87 -15.71
N VAL A 49 -14.33 -0.76 -16.44
CA VAL A 49 -13.15 -0.07 -16.97
C VAL A 49 -12.33 0.52 -15.81
N VAL A 50 -11.12 0.01 -15.61
CA VAL A 50 -10.18 0.46 -14.58
C VAL A 50 -8.92 1.00 -15.25
N SER A 51 -8.53 2.23 -14.90
CA SER A 51 -7.28 2.81 -15.37
C SER A 51 -6.06 2.23 -14.62
N GLN A 52 -4.91 2.28 -15.27
CA GLN A 52 -3.62 1.91 -14.66
C GLN A 52 -3.39 2.62 -13.32
N THR A 53 -3.60 3.94 -13.28
CA THR A 53 -3.42 4.76 -12.08
C THR A 53 -4.37 4.34 -10.97
N SER A 54 -5.63 4.05 -11.30
CA SER A 54 -6.62 3.61 -10.32
C SER A 54 -6.29 2.23 -9.74
N ALA A 55 -5.87 1.28 -10.58
CA ALA A 55 -5.43 -0.04 -10.14
C ALA A 55 -4.20 0.06 -9.21
N LYS A 56 -3.16 0.81 -9.64
CA LYS A 56 -1.96 1.04 -8.82
C LYS A 56 -2.35 1.66 -7.47
N ALA A 57 -3.10 2.76 -7.47
CA ALA A 57 -3.52 3.45 -6.25
C ALA A 57 -4.32 2.54 -5.31
N LYS A 58 -5.26 1.74 -5.84
CA LYS A 58 -6.04 0.81 -5.01
C LYS A 58 -5.17 -0.27 -4.38
N TYR A 59 -4.25 -0.87 -5.13
CA TYR A 59 -3.32 -1.85 -4.58
C TYR A 59 -2.47 -1.27 -3.45
N HIS A 60 -1.96 -0.04 -3.60
CA HIS A 60 -1.23 0.61 -2.52
C HIS A 60 -2.11 0.88 -1.30
N SER A 61 -3.36 1.33 -1.51
CA SER A 61 -4.32 1.49 -0.41
C SER A 61 -4.57 0.18 0.35
N LEU A 62 -4.67 -0.95 -0.35
CA LEU A 62 -4.87 -2.27 0.27
C LEU A 62 -3.68 -2.68 1.13
N LYS A 63 -2.45 -2.44 0.66
CA LYS A 63 -1.24 -2.68 1.47
C LYS A 63 -1.22 -1.83 2.74
N GLN A 64 -1.54 -0.54 2.64
CA GLN A 64 -1.61 0.36 3.80
C GLN A 64 -2.69 -0.05 4.80
N GLU A 65 -3.89 -0.40 4.30
CA GLU A 65 -5.01 -0.86 5.12
C GLU A 65 -4.65 -2.16 5.86
N TYR A 66 -4.03 -3.12 5.16
CA TYR A 66 -3.53 -4.35 5.76
C TYR A 66 -2.51 -4.07 6.87
N SER A 67 -1.47 -3.28 6.60
CA SER A 67 -0.47 -2.93 7.64
C SER A 67 -1.11 -2.22 8.84
N ARG A 68 -2.02 -1.27 8.62
CA ARG A 68 -2.73 -0.55 9.70
C ARG A 68 -3.51 -1.50 10.59
N ILE A 69 -4.25 -2.45 10.00
CA ILE A 69 -5.04 -3.43 10.75
C ILE A 69 -4.13 -4.35 11.56
N ARG A 70 -3.02 -4.82 10.97
CA ARG A 70 -2.03 -5.66 11.68
C ARG A 70 -1.39 -4.95 12.87
N VAL A 71 -1.13 -3.64 12.77
CA VAL A 71 -0.64 -2.82 13.90
C VAL A 71 -1.72 -2.67 14.97
N ALA A 72 -2.98 -2.43 14.57
CA ALA A 72 -4.10 -2.31 15.51
C ALA A 72 -4.36 -3.62 16.28
N GLU A 73 -4.27 -4.78 15.62
CA GLU A 73 -4.35 -6.11 16.25
C GLU A 73 -3.28 -6.31 17.33
N GLN A 74 -2.07 -5.76 17.13
CA GLN A 74 -0.98 -5.85 18.11
C GLN A 74 -1.13 -4.86 19.27
N ALA A 75 -1.74 -3.69 19.01
CA ALA A 75 -1.96 -2.64 20.00
C ALA A 75 -3.13 -2.91 20.96
N THR A 76 -3.95 -3.95 20.69
CA THR A 76 -5.11 -4.34 21.52
C THR A 76 -4.74 -4.74 22.96
N GLY A 77 -3.45 -4.79 23.31
CA GLY A 77 -3.00 -4.86 24.71
C GLY A 77 -3.37 -3.64 25.58
N ASN A 78 -3.60 -2.45 24.98
CA ASN A 78 -3.84 -1.20 25.74
C ASN A 78 -5.21 -0.53 25.52
N ASN A 79 -5.98 -0.90 24.49
CA ASN A 79 -7.29 -0.28 24.19
C ASN A 79 -8.29 -1.35 23.72
N ALA A 80 -8.65 -2.27 24.62
CA ALA A 80 -9.46 -3.44 24.31
C ALA A 80 -10.95 -3.15 24.02
N ASP A 81 -11.41 -1.89 24.17
CA ASP A 81 -12.85 -1.55 24.07
C ASP A 81 -13.34 -1.30 22.62
N GLU A 82 -12.46 -0.89 21.70
CA GLU A 82 -12.79 -0.82 20.27
C GLU A 82 -12.10 -1.97 19.54
N GLY A 83 -12.80 -3.10 19.43
CA GLY A 83 -12.32 -4.24 18.65
C GLY A 83 -11.93 -3.83 17.21
N VAL A 84 -10.86 -4.43 16.70
CA VAL A 84 -10.38 -4.17 15.33
C VAL A 84 -11.48 -4.46 14.31
N LYS A 85 -11.88 -3.46 13.52
CA LYS A 85 -12.87 -3.62 12.46
C LYS A 85 -12.23 -4.05 11.15
N TYR A 86 -12.63 -5.21 10.66
CA TYR A 86 -12.14 -5.76 9.40
C TYR A 86 -13.01 -5.34 8.20
N PRO A 87 -12.41 -5.02 7.05
CA PRO A 87 -13.15 -4.80 5.81
C PRO A 87 -13.69 -6.12 5.25
N ALA A 88 -14.73 -6.07 4.42
CA ALA A 88 -15.38 -7.26 3.86
C ALA A 88 -14.45 -8.16 3.00
N TYR A 89 -13.34 -7.63 2.52
CA TYR A 89 -12.32 -8.35 1.75
C TYR A 89 -11.09 -8.74 2.58
N TRP A 90 -11.18 -8.71 3.91
CA TRP A 90 -10.07 -9.00 4.83
C TRP A 90 -9.43 -10.36 4.58
N GLU A 91 -10.23 -11.42 4.46
CA GLU A 91 -9.74 -12.78 4.21
C GLU A 91 -8.89 -12.88 2.94
N HIS A 92 -9.26 -12.15 1.88
CA HIS A 92 -8.44 -12.07 0.68
C HIS A 92 -7.12 -11.34 0.97
N MET A 93 -7.15 -10.22 1.69
CA MET A 93 -5.91 -9.52 2.05
C MET A 93 -4.98 -10.42 2.88
N VAL A 94 -5.49 -11.17 3.85
CA VAL A 94 -4.68 -12.13 4.62
C VAL A 94 -4.12 -13.22 3.71
N GLY A 95 -4.94 -13.82 2.85
CA GLY A 95 -4.52 -14.91 1.96
C GLY A 95 -3.49 -14.49 0.90
N TYR A 96 -3.49 -13.23 0.47
CA TYR A 96 -2.56 -12.72 -0.55
C TYR A 96 -1.36 -11.97 0.01
N LEU A 97 -1.55 -11.14 1.04
CA LEU A 97 -0.51 -10.30 1.64
C LEU A 97 0.15 -10.94 2.87
N GLY A 98 -0.53 -11.90 3.50
CA GLY A 98 0.02 -12.68 4.62
C GLY A 98 0.92 -13.83 4.17
N ASP A 99 0.76 -14.33 2.94
CA ASP A 99 1.59 -15.39 2.39
C ASP A 99 2.96 -14.82 1.93
N LYS A 100 4.00 -15.13 2.71
CA LYS A 100 5.32 -14.48 2.78
C LYS A 100 6.25 -14.72 1.58
N ASN A 101 5.74 -14.75 0.35
CA ASN A 101 6.58 -14.84 -0.85
C ASN A 101 6.89 -13.49 -1.53
N GLY A 102 6.60 -12.35 -0.88
CA GLY A 102 6.82 -11.04 -1.51
C GLY A 102 6.96 -9.81 -0.62
N ILE A 103 7.09 -9.95 0.71
CA ILE A 103 7.51 -8.81 1.54
C ILE A 103 9.03 -8.79 1.49
N GLY A 104 9.56 -8.03 0.53
CA GLY A 104 10.96 -7.68 0.47
C GLY A 104 11.43 -7.20 1.84
N HIS A 105 12.54 -7.81 2.25
CA HIS A 105 13.39 -7.40 3.36
C HIS A 105 13.58 -5.89 3.39
N ASN A 106 13.33 -5.25 4.53
CA ASN A 106 14.25 -4.31 5.20
C ASN A 106 13.67 -3.90 6.56
N GLU A 107 14.31 -4.33 7.64
CA GLU A 107 15.34 -3.58 8.38
C GLU A 107 14.73 -2.52 9.31
N PHE A 108 14.52 -3.01 10.53
CA PHE A 108 14.32 -2.25 11.75
C PHE A 108 15.48 -1.25 11.95
N GLY A 109 15.21 0.05 11.78
CA GLY A 109 16.01 1.15 12.30
C GLY A 109 17.19 1.63 11.43
N SER A 110 17.04 2.79 10.79
CA SER A 110 18.13 3.77 10.69
C SER A 110 17.57 5.15 10.35
N SER A 111 17.85 6.12 11.22
CA SER A 111 17.50 7.53 11.12
C SER A 111 18.15 8.23 9.92
N GLY A 112 17.50 9.29 9.42
CA GLY A 112 18.07 10.23 8.45
C GLY A 112 17.05 11.29 8.01
N ASP A 113 17.09 12.44 8.66
CA ASP A 113 16.32 13.66 8.43
C ASP A 113 16.29 14.19 6.97
N GLY A 114 15.20 14.88 6.62
CA GLY A 114 15.15 15.80 5.48
C GLY A 114 13.74 16.08 4.94
N MET A 115 13.11 17.16 5.41
CA MET A 115 11.85 17.72 4.88
C MET A 115 11.97 18.10 3.40
N GLU A 116 10.91 17.88 2.60
CA GLU A 116 10.06 18.95 2.01
C GLU A 116 9.29 18.52 0.73
N ASN A 117 8.10 19.12 0.58
CA ASN A 117 7.18 19.11 -0.55
C ASN A 117 7.76 18.79 -1.95
N ALA A 118 7.22 17.77 -2.63
CA ALA A 118 7.03 17.78 -4.09
C ALA A 118 6.13 16.63 -4.54
N MET A 119 5.18 16.93 -5.45
CA MET A 119 4.65 15.95 -6.40
C MET A 119 5.83 15.18 -7.00
N VAL A 120 5.96 13.90 -6.68
CA VAL A 120 6.85 13.01 -7.44
C VAL A 120 6.11 11.70 -7.61
N ALA A 121 5.86 11.36 -8.86
CA ALA A 121 5.54 10.00 -9.27
C ALA A 121 6.67 9.10 -8.75
N ASN A 122 6.50 8.55 -7.54
CA ASN A 122 7.48 7.62 -7.02
C ASN A 122 7.29 6.31 -7.78
N ASP A 123 8.32 6.03 -8.54
CA ASP A 123 8.34 5.12 -9.65
C ASP A 123 9.08 3.82 -9.28
N GLY A 124 9.49 3.68 -8.02
CA GLY A 124 9.97 2.43 -7.45
C GLY A 124 8.86 1.68 -6.74
N ASP A 125 8.79 0.35 -6.92
CA ASP A 125 8.07 -0.57 -6.03
C ASP A 125 8.75 -0.69 -4.64
N SER A 126 9.40 0.39 -4.20
CA SER A 126 10.07 0.49 -2.90
C SER A 126 9.12 1.20 -1.95
N TRP A 127 8.60 0.44 -0.99
CA TRP A 127 7.76 0.95 0.08
C TRP A 127 8.64 1.53 1.18
N THR A 128 8.59 2.85 1.36
CA THR A 128 8.91 3.48 2.65
C THR A 128 7.60 3.69 3.42
N GLU A 129 7.56 3.20 4.67
CA GLU A 129 6.38 3.32 5.54
C GLU A 129 6.12 4.77 5.99
N PRO A 130 4.86 5.18 6.21
CA PRO A 130 4.54 6.50 6.76
C PRO A 130 4.84 6.57 8.27
N VAL A 131 5.70 7.52 8.67
CA VAL A 131 5.98 7.86 10.07
C VAL A 131 4.74 8.46 10.73
N ILE A 132 4.28 7.87 11.84
CA ILE A 132 3.23 8.41 12.70
C ILE A 132 3.89 9.45 13.62
N VAL A 133 3.73 10.73 13.32
CA VAL A 133 4.20 11.80 14.21
C VAL A 133 3.20 11.93 15.36
N ALA A 134 3.58 11.47 16.55
CA ALA A 134 2.89 11.86 17.77
C ALA A 134 3.06 13.37 17.94
N ALA A 135 1.95 14.09 17.96
CA ALA A 135 1.94 15.51 18.25
C ALA A 135 2.37 15.74 19.70
N ASP A 136 3.44 16.50 19.92
CA ASP A 136 3.49 17.36 21.11
C ASP A 136 4.42 18.57 20.94
N ASP A 137 3.90 19.67 21.47
CA ASP A 137 4.52 20.93 21.87
C ASP A 137 5.04 21.94 20.84
N ARG A 138 4.20 22.96 20.60
CA ARG A 138 4.54 24.27 20.06
C ARG A 138 5.16 25.12 21.17
N PRO A 139 6.17 25.96 20.85
CA PRO A 139 5.96 27.37 21.17
C PRO A 139 6.26 28.33 20.02
N SER A 140 5.40 29.34 19.97
CA SER A 140 5.34 30.48 19.06
C SER A 140 6.15 31.64 19.61
N LYS A 141 7.10 32.24 18.85
CA LYS A 141 7.45 33.69 18.92
C LYS A 141 8.05 34.12 17.57
N ARG A 142 7.26 34.86 16.77
CA ARG A 142 7.28 36.33 16.57
C ARG A 142 8.47 36.81 15.72
N GLN A 143 8.13 37.23 14.51
CA GLN A 143 9.00 37.91 13.56
C GLN A 143 8.73 39.43 13.57
N LYS A 144 9.77 40.17 13.16
CA LYS A 144 9.85 41.54 12.61
C LYS A 144 10.17 42.71 13.55
N PRO A 145 10.76 43.80 13.01
CA PRO A 145 11.11 44.07 11.60
C PRO A 145 12.55 43.73 11.21
#